data_AF-A0A7V7ZK52-F1
#
_entry.id   AF-A0A7V7ZK52-F1
#
_cell.length_a   1.000
_cell.length_b   1.000
_cell.length_c   1.000
_cell.angle_alpha   90.00
_cell.angle_beta   90.00
_cell.angle_gamma   90.00
#
_symmetry.space_group_name_H-M   'P 1'
#
loop_
_entity.id
_entity.type
_entity.pdbx_description
1 polymer ?
#
loop_
_entity_poly.entity_id
_entity_poly.type
_entity_poly.pdbx_seq_one_letter_code
_entity_poly.pdbx_strand_id
1 'polypeptide(L)'
;MATTRKASEDRSVARTYRAAVRIGEDYITIEETVTLPVDATDEDVTKAVDLGMRIYQAQREAVEAQISAIREAGGAPAPFTVRDPDSPASDKQRNYIAALQEDLAWSAEQLSAYAGEQEVDLVTMTKGQASTFIDGLKKLAEERPAYRGAAASSQPAPRPAAPSGQPADERQLQALEKLARTHSISLEDAAQDRYGVASAQLTYDQAATLLREFQKNGQQRRVVAS
;
A
#
# COMPACT_ATOMS: atom_id res chain seq x y z
N MET A 1 -68.37 6.90 -25.60
CA MET A 1 -68.42 7.53 -24.26
C MET A 1 -67.04 7.46 -23.65
N ALA A 2 -66.40 8.61 -23.44
CA ALA A 2 -65.10 8.72 -22.82
C ALA A 2 -65.27 8.68 -21.30
N THR A 3 -64.68 7.69 -20.64
CA THR A 3 -64.61 7.65 -19.17
C THR A 3 -63.20 8.07 -18.76
N THR A 4 -63.04 9.36 -18.51
CA THR A 4 -61.89 9.98 -17.86
C THR A 4 -61.76 9.41 -16.45
N ARG A 5 -60.88 8.42 -16.24
CA ARG A 5 -60.42 8.09 -14.89
C ARG A 5 -59.20 8.95 -14.59
N LYS A 6 -59.45 9.93 -13.72
CA LYS A 6 -58.50 10.81 -13.01
C LYS A 6 -57.09 10.19 -12.90
N ALA A 7 -56.11 10.91 -13.44
CA ALA A 7 -54.73 10.83 -13.00
C ALA A 7 -54.71 11.21 -11.51
N SER A 8 -54.88 10.22 -10.64
CA SER A 8 -54.34 10.29 -9.29
C SER A 8 -52.83 10.27 -9.51
N GLU A 9 -52.13 11.30 -9.03
CA GLU A 9 -50.68 11.25 -8.88
C GLU A 9 -50.35 9.96 -8.12
N ASP A 10 -49.83 8.95 -8.82
CA ASP A 10 -49.33 7.72 -8.23
C ASP A 10 -48.13 8.12 -7.38
N ARG A 11 -48.41 8.48 -6.13
CA ARG A 11 -47.41 8.73 -5.12
C ARG A 11 -46.54 7.46 -5.10
N SER A 12 -45.25 7.63 -5.31
CA SER A 12 -44.29 6.53 -5.31
C SER A 12 -43.22 6.82 -4.27
N VAL A 13 -42.73 5.77 -3.63
CA VAL A 13 -41.64 5.82 -2.68
C VAL A 13 -40.41 5.23 -3.36
N ALA A 14 -39.41 6.06 -3.56
CA ALA A 14 -38.09 5.63 -4.00
C ALA A 14 -37.23 5.31 -2.77
N ARG A 15 -36.69 4.09 -2.70
CA ARG A 15 -35.60 3.75 -1.77
C ARG A 15 -34.31 3.62 -2.55
N THR A 16 -33.31 4.39 -2.14
CA THR A 16 -31.97 4.38 -2.72
C THR A 16 -31.03 3.62 -1.79
N TYR A 17 -30.47 2.51 -2.28
CA TYR A 17 -29.42 1.77 -1.60
C TYR A 17 -28.07 2.23 -2.14
N ARG A 18 -27.17 2.64 -1.24
CA ARG A 18 -25.82 3.08 -1.58
C ARG A 18 -24.79 2.17 -0.92
N ALA A 19 -23.86 1.65 -1.71
CA ALA A 19 -22.71 0.90 -1.23
C ALA A 19 -21.43 1.56 -1.74
N ALA A 20 -20.48 1.82 -0.85
CA ALA A 20 -19.13 2.22 -1.21
C ALA A 20 -18.25 0.98 -1.24
N VAL A 21 -17.71 0.64 -2.41
CA VAL A 21 -16.85 -0.53 -2.62
C VAL A 21 -15.44 -0.02 -2.91
N ARG A 22 -14.46 -0.46 -2.11
CA ARG A 22 -13.04 -0.15 -2.34
C ARG A 22 -12.46 -1.17 -3.34
N ILE A 23 -11.91 -0.69 -4.45
CA ILE A 23 -11.24 -1.52 -5.45
C ILE A 23 -9.83 -0.96 -5.65
N GLY A 24 -8.81 -1.68 -5.16
CA GLY A 24 -7.44 -1.18 -5.16
C GLY A 24 -7.27 0.04 -4.23
N GLU A 25 -6.83 1.17 -4.79
CA GLU A 25 -6.72 2.46 -4.11
C GLU A 25 -7.96 3.36 -4.29
N ASP A 26 -8.89 2.98 -5.18
CA ASP A 26 -10.07 3.77 -5.52
C ASP A 26 -11.31 3.33 -4.73
N TYR A 27 -12.26 4.27 -4.60
CA TYR A 27 -13.60 4.02 -4.06
C TYR A 27 -14.65 4.20 -5.15
N ILE A 28 -15.47 3.17 -5.36
CA ILE A 28 -16.61 3.21 -6.26
C ILE A 28 -17.88 3.22 -5.44
N THR A 29 -18.81 4.13 -5.75
CA THR A 29 -20.15 4.13 -5.14
C THR A 29 -21.12 3.47 -6.10
N ILE A 30 -21.80 2.43 -5.64
CA ILE A 30 -22.91 1.79 -6.35
C ILE A 30 -24.20 2.34 -5.74
N GLU A 31 -25.05 2.91 -6.59
CA GLU A 31 -26.36 3.44 -6.22
C GLU A 31 -27.44 2.67 -6.98
N GLU A 32 -28.37 2.06 -6.26
CA GLU A 32 -29.54 1.42 -6.84
C GLU A 32 -30.81 2.02 -6.25
N THR A 33 -31.72 2.47 -7.12
CA THR A 33 -32.99 3.09 -6.71
C THR A 33 -34.15 2.19 -7.10
N VAL A 34 -34.92 1.74 -6.12
CA VAL A 34 -36.15 0.97 -6.32
C VAL A 34 -37.34 1.89 -6.05
N THR A 35 -38.20 2.06 -7.05
CA THR A 35 -39.41 2.89 -6.96
C THR A 35 -40.62 1.99 -6.84
N LEU A 36 -41.37 2.11 -5.74
CA LEU A 36 -42.58 1.35 -5.49
C LEU A 36 -43.79 2.27 -5.27
N PRO A 37 -45.02 1.84 -5.59
CA PRO A 37 -46.25 2.53 -5.19
C PRO A 37 -46.34 2.70 -3.66
N VAL A 38 -46.98 3.76 -3.15
CA VAL A 38 -47.11 3.93 -1.67
C VAL A 38 -47.95 2.85 -1.00
N ASP A 39 -48.82 2.18 -1.76
CA ASP A 39 -49.67 1.09 -1.31
C ASP A 39 -49.04 -0.30 -1.55
N ALA A 40 -47.78 -0.34 -1.99
CA ALA A 40 -47.04 -1.59 -2.14
C ALA A 40 -47.00 -2.34 -0.82
N THR A 41 -47.43 -3.60 -0.85
CA THR A 41 -47.40 -4.47 0.32
C THR A 41 -45.97 -4.92 0.62
N ASP A 42 -45.71 -5.36 1.85
CA ASP A 42 -44.40 -5.94 2.21
C ASP A 42 -44.03 -7.13 1.31
N GLU A 43 -45.03 -7.84 0.78
CA GLU A 43 -44.84 -8.92 -0.18
C GLU A 43 -44.33 -8.40 -1.54
N ASP A 44 -44.86 -7.26 -2.01
CA ASP A 44 -44.41 -6.61 -3.25
C ASP A 44 -43.00 -6.03 -3.12
N VAL A 45 -42.68 -5.47 -1.95
CA VAL A 45 -41.32 -5.01 -1.61
C VAL A 45 -40.35 -6.19 -1.65
N THR A 46 -40.72 -7.32 -1.05
CA THR A 46 -39.89 -8.53 -1.02
C THR A 46 -39.63 -9.04 -2.43
N LYS A 47 -40.67 -9.14 -3.27
CA LYS A 47 -40.55 -9.56 -4.68
C LYS A 47 -39.63 -8.64 -5.49
N ALA A 48 -39.72 -7.33 -5.28
CA ALA A 48 -38.88 -6.35 -5.97
C ALA A 48 -37.41 -6.48 -5.57
N VAL A 49 -37.13 -6.67 -4.28
CA VAL A 49 -35.77 -6.89 -3.76
C VAL A 49 -35.21 -8.22 -4.27
N ASP A 50 -35.99 -9.30 -4.24
CA ASP A 50 -35.57 -10.61 -4.73
C ASP A 50 -35.25 -10.58 -6.24
N LEU A 51 -36.04 -9.83 -7.01
CA LEU A 51 -35.79 -9.63 -8.43
C LEU A 51 -34.48 -8.84 -8.65
N GLY A 52 -34.28 -7.74 -7.91
CA GLY A 52 -33.04 -6.95 -7.98
C GLY A 52 -31.81 -7.78 -7.64
N MET A 53 -31.87 -8.54 -6.55
CA MET A 53 -30.80 -9.45 -6.14
C MET A 53 -30.48 -10.51 -7.19
N ARG A 54 -31.50 -11.07 -7.86
CA ARG A 54 -31.30 -12.04 -8.95
C ARG A 54 -30.64 -11.40 -10.17
N ILE A 55 -31.07 -10.19 -10.55
CA ILE A 55 -30.46 -9.45 -11.68
C ILE A 55 -29.00 -9.12 -11.36
N TYR A 56 -28.73 -8.65 -10.14
CA TYR A 56 -27.37 -8.35 -9.69
C TYR A 56 -26.46 -9.57 -9.75
N GLN A 57 -26.92 -10.73 -9.24
CA GLN A 57 -26.14 -11.97 -9.28
C GLN A 57 -25.83 -12.40 -10.72
N ALA A 58 -26.83 -12.37 -11.61
CA ALA A 58 -26.64 -12.71 -13.02
C ALA A 58 -25.65 -11.75 -13.72
N GLN A 59 -25.72 -10.45 -13.42
CA GLN A 59 -24.77 -9.47 -13.95
C GLN A 59 -23.35 -9.70 -13.43
N ARG A 60 -23.20 -10.00 -12.13
CA ARG A 60 -21.90 -10.30 -11.52
C ARG A 60 -21.25 -11.51 -12.17
N GLU A 61 -22.01 -12.59 -12.37
CA GLU A 61 -21.52 -13.81 -13.04
C GLU A 61 -21.15 -13.54 -14.50
N ALA A 62 -21.94 -12.76 -15.23
CA ALA A 62 -21.63 -12.38 -16.61
C ALA A 62 -20.34 -11.55 -16.71
N VAL A 63 -20.11 -10.63 -15.78
CA VAL A 63 -18.88 -9.83 -15.72
C VAL A 63 -17.68 -10.71 -15.36
N GLU A 64 -17.78 -11.60 -14.39
CA GLU A 64 -16.71 -12.55 -14.05
C GLU A 64 -16.37 -13.47 -15.25
N ALA A 65 -17.37 -13.94 -15.98
CA ALA A 65 -17.17 -14.71 -17.20
C ALA A 65 -16.47 -13.90 -18.29
N GLN A 66 -16.83 -12.62 -18.47
CA GLN A 66 -16.14 -11.71 -19.41
C GLN A 66 -14.70 -11.45 -19.01
N ILE A 67 -14.42 -11.19 -17.73
CA ILE A 67 -13.05 -10.99 -17.23
C ILE A 67 -12.22 -12.26 -17.46
N SER A 68 -12.81 -13.43 -17.20
CA SER A 68 -12.16 -14.72 -17.43
C SER A 68 -11.87 -14.93 -18.91
N ALA A 69 -12.83 -14.65 -19.79
CA ALA A 69 -12.64 -14.71 -21.24
C ALA A 69 -11.58 -13.72 -21.75
N ILE A 70 -11.52 -12.49 -21.21
CA ILE A 70 -10.49 -11.51 -21.54
C ILE A 70 -9.11 -11.99 -21.05
N ARG A 71 -9.03 -12.62 -19.88
CA ARG A 71 -7.79 -13.18 -19.35
C ARG A 71 -7.30 -14.36 -20.18
N GLU A 72 -8.21 -15.19 -20.67
CA GLU A 72 -7.89 -16.32 -21.56
C GLU A 72 -7.52 -15.86 -22.98
N ALA A 73 -8.25 -14.88 -23.52
CA ALA A 73 -8.00 -14.33 -24.86
C ALA A 73 -6.77 -13.41 -24.91
N GLY A 74 -6.54 -12.65 -23.83
CA GLY A 74 -5.39 -11.78 -23.62
C GLY A 74 -4.21 -12.54 -23.04
N GLY A 75 -3.90 -13.72 -23.60
CA GLY A 75 -2.78 -14.56 -23.19
C GLY A 75 -1.52 -13.75 -22.89
N ALA A 76 -0.71 -14.24 -21.94
CA ALA A 76 0.41 -13.54 -21.33
C ALA A 76 1.10 -12.56 -22.31
N PRO A 77 1.29 -11.28 -21.94
CA PRO A 77 1.83 -10.28 -22.84
C PRO A 77 3.09 -10.84 -23.51
N ALA A 78 3.09 -10.89 -24.84
CA ALA A 78 4.24 -11.38 -25.58
C ALA A 78 5.47 -10.58 -25.12
N PRO A 79 6.59 -11.22 -24.78
CA PRO A 79 7.79 -10.50 -24.39
C PRO A 79 8.13 -9.51 -25.51
N PHE A 80 8.36 -8.26 -25.13
CA PHE A 80 8.68 -7.18 -26.05
C PHE A 80 9.92 -7.60 -26.88
N THR A 81 9.72 -8.00 -28.14
CA THR A 81 10.82 -8.36 -29.02
C THR A 81 11.43 -7.07 -29.56
N VAL A 82 12.61 -6.72 -29.04
CA VAL A 82 13.39 -5.59 -29.54
C VAL A 82 13.73 -5.86 -31.01
N ARG A 83 13.19 -5.03 -31.91
CA ARG A 83 13.47 -5.11 -33.35
C ARG A 83 14.94 -4.74 -33.61
N ASP A 84 15.70 -5.68 -34.17
CA ASP A 84 17.13 -5.59 -34.46
C ASP A 84 18.01 -5.31 -33.21
N PRO A 85 18.16 -6.32 -32.32
CA PRO A 85 18.83 -6.17 -31.03
C PRO A 85 20.33 -5.87 -31.16
N ASP A 86 20.97 -6.26 -32.27
CA ASP A 86 22.40 -6.04 -32.54
C ASP A 86 22.73 -4.67 -33.14
N SER A 87 21.71 -3.87 -33.47
CA SER A 87 21.93 -2.50 -33.94
C SER A 87 22.45 -1.61 -32.81
N PRO A 88 23.23 -0.56 -33.09
CA PRO A 88 23.64 0.42 -32.08
C PRO A 88 22.45 1.04 -31.36
N ALA A 89 22.59 1.30 -30.05
CA ALA A 89 21.56 1.91 -29.23
C ALA A 89 21.07 3.23 -29.82
N SER A 90 19.75 3.39 -29.87
CA SER A 90 19.09 4.59 -30.40
C SER A 90 19.31 5.79 -29.48
N ASP A 91 19.37 7.00 -30.04
CA ASP A 91 19.42 8.25 -29.27
C ASP A 91 18.27 8.37 -28.26
N LYS A 92 17.09 7.83 -28.59
CA LYS A 92 15.96 7.76 -27.65
C LYS A 92 16.29 6.94 -26.41
N GLN A 93 16.99 5.81 -26.56
CA GLN A 93 17.39 4.95 -25.44
C GLN A 93 18.46 5.65 -24.59
N ARG A 94 19.44 6.33 -25.23
CA ARG A 94 20.48 7.10 -24.52
C ARG A 94 19.89 8.26 -23.71
N ASN A 95 18.96 9.02 -24.30
CA ASN A 95 18.24 10.09 -23.62
C ASN A 95 17.37 9.55 -22.48
N TYR A 96 16.79 8.36 -22.65
CA TYR A 96 16.00 7.72 -21.61
C TYR A 96 16.85 7.23 -20.43
N ILE A 97 18.04 6.69 -20.69
CA ILE A 97 19.02 6.37 -19.64
C ILE A 97 19.43 7.63 -18.87
N ALA A 98 19.66 8.76 -19.56
CA ALA A 98 19.96 10.03 -18.91
C ALA A 98 18.80 10.53 -18.02
N ALA A 99 17.56 10.41 -18.49
CA ALA A 99 16.37 10.75 -17.69
C ALA A 99 16.23 9.85 -16.45
N LEU A 100 16.49 8.54 -16.60
CA LEU A 100 16.49 7.60 -15.47
C LEU A 100 17.62 7.86 -14.48
N GLN A 101 18.79 8.29 -14.96
CA GLN A 101 19.89 8.71 -14.09
C GLN A 101 19.49 9.90 -13.21
N GLU A 102 18.80 10.89 -13.78
CA GLU A 102 18.29 12.06 -13.05
C GLU A 102 17.22 11.66 -12.02
N ASP A 103 16.27 10.81 -12.41
CA ASP A 103 15.20 10.31 -11.53
C ASP A 103 15.74 9.48 -10.34
N LEU A 104 16.75 8.64 -10.59
CA LEU A 104 17.44 7.88 -9.56
C LEU A 104 18.38 8.74 -8.70
N ALA A 105 18.64 9.99 -9.11
CA ALA A 105 19.66 10.88 -8.56
C ALA A 105 21.04 10.21 -8.51
N TRP A 106 21.40 9.47 -9.56
CA TRP A 106 22.68 8.76 -9.67
C TRP A 106 23.77 9.66 -10.23
N SER A 107 24.96 9.58 -9.63
CA SER A 107 26.15 10.19 -10.22
C SER A 107 26.57 9.43 -11.48
N ALA A 108 27.33 10.10 -12.36
CA ALA A 108 27.88 9.45 -13.55
C ALA A 108 28.75 8.22 -13.20
N GLU A 109 29.48 8.28 -12.07
CA GLU A 109 30.27 7.16 -11.56
C GLU A 109 29.40 5.97 -11.14
N GLN A 110 28.25 6.20 -10.51
CA GLN A 110 27.31 5.15 -10.12
C GLN A 110 26.68 4.48 -11.34
N LEU A 111 26.32 5.27 -12.36
CA LEU A 111 25.81 4.74 -13.62
C LEU A 111 26.87 3.90 -14.35
N SER A 112 28.11 4.39 -14.40
CA SER A 112 29.24 3.66 -15.01
C SER A 112 29.60 2.39 -14.24
N ALA A 113 29.54 2.41 -12.90
CA ALA A 113 29.75 1.21 -12.08
C ALA A 113 28.67 0.15 -12.35
N TYR A 114 27.40 0.56 -12.38
CA TYR A 114 26.28 -0.34 -12.70
C TYR A 114 26.36 -0.88 -14.14
N ALA A 115 26.77 -0.05 -15.10
CA ALA A 115 27.01 -0.50 -16.47
C ALA A 115 28.16 -1.52 -16.54
N GLY A 116 29.24 -1.30 -15.78
CA GLY A 116 30.35 -2.24 -15.66
C GLY A 116 29.95 -3.58 -15.03
N GLU A 117 29.08 -3.58 -14.01
CA GLU A 117 28.52 -4.80 -13.41
C GLU A 117 27.66 -5.61 -14.38
N GLN A 118 27.02 -4.95 -15.34
CA GLN A 118 26.21 -5.58 -16.38
C GLN A 118 27.01 -5.91 -17.65
N GLU A 119 28.33 -5.68 -17.65
CA GLU A 119 29.21 -5.81 -18.82
C GLU A 119 28.73 -4.98 -20.04
N VAL A 120 28.06 -3.85 -19.80
CA VAL A 120 27.54 -2.96 -20.85
C VAL A 120 28.42 -1.71 -20.96
N ASP A 121 28.93 -1.44 -22.16
CA ASP A 121 29.55 -0.14 -22.47
C ASP A 121 28.48 0.89 -22.88
N LEU A 122 28.34 1.95 -22.09
CA LEU A 122 27.35 3.01 -22.31
C LEU A 122 27.47 3.70 -23.68
N VAL A 123 28.65 3.67 -24.30
CA VAL A 123 28.92 4.31 -25.58
C VAL A 123 28.61 3.37 -26.75
N THR A 124 29.02 2.11 -26.66
CA THR A 124 28.93 1.13 -27.77
C THR A 124 27.79 0.12 -27.64
N MET A 125 26.96 0.22 -26.60
CA MET A 125 25.84 -0.69 -26.38
C MET A 125 24.89 -0.82 -27.59
N THR A 126 24.38 -2.02 -27.78
CA THR A 126 23.34 -2.32 -28.76
C THR A 126 21.95 -1.98 -28.25
N LYS A 127 20.93 -1.93 -29.13
CA LYS A 127 19.55 -1.70 -28.71
C LYS A 127 19.04 -2.75 -27.74
N GLY A 128 19.45 -4.01 -27.92
CA GLY A 128 19.12 -5.09 -27.00
C GLY A 128 19.73 -4.86 -25.62
N GLN A 129 21.02 -4.54 -25.57
CA GLN A 129 21.73 -4.22 -24.32
C GLN A 129 21.15 -2.97 -23.64
N ALA A 130 20.86 -1.93 -24.40
CA ALA A 130 20.23 -0.70 -23.91
C ALA A 130 18.85 -0.96 -23.30
N SER A 131 18.01 -1.77 -23.95
CA SER A 131 16.69 -2.13 -23.42
C SER A 131 16.81 -2.92 -22.11
N THR A 132 17.66 -3.94 -22.06
CA THR A 132 17.90 -4.72 -20.84
C THR A 132 18.44 -3.85 -19.71
N PHE A 133 19.35 -2.93 -20.03
CA PHE A 133 19.92 -1.98 -19.07
C PHE A 133 18.86 -1.00 -18.54
N ILE A 134 18.00 -0.48 -19.43
CA ILE A 134 16.85 0.38 -19.06
C ILE A 134 15.87 -0.37 -18.16
N ASP A 135 15.57 -1.62 -18.46
CA ASP A 135 14.65 -2.43 -17.64
C ASP A 135 15.23 -2.69 -16.25
N GLY A 136 16.55 -2.91 -16.15
CA GLY A 136 17.27 -2.98 -14.86
C GLY A 136 17.18 -1.66 -14.07
N LEU A 137 17.41 -0.52 -14.72
CA LEU A 137 17.29 0.80 -14.10
C LEU A 137 15.85 1.10 -13.64
N LYS A 138 14.84 0.76 -14.45
CA LYS A 138 13.43 0.90 -14.07
C LYS A 138 13.08 0.06 -12.85
N LYS A 139 13.53 -1.19 -12.81
CA LYS A 139 13.31 -2.06 -11.66
C LYS A 139 13.91 -1.46 -10.38
N LEU A 140 15.13 -0.91 -10.45
CA LEU A 140 15.74 -0.20 -9.32
C LEU A 140 14.97 1.07 -8.95
N ALA A 141 14.45 1.80 -9.94
CA ALA A 141 13.62 2.97 -9.74
C ALA A 141 12.26 2.64 -9.11
N GLU A 142 11.70 1.46 -9.35
CA GLU A 142 10.45 0.95 -8.74
C GLU A 142 10.69 0.34 -7.34
N GLU A 143 11.85 -0.30 -7.13
CA GLU A 143 12.24 -0.83 -5.82
C GLU A 143 12.58 0.30 -4.83
N ARG A 144 13.06 1.46 -5.32
CA ARG A 144 13.36 2.60 -4.46
C ARG A 144 12.16 3.23 -3.77
N PRO A 145 10.98 3.46 -4.38
CA PRO A 145 9.77 3.89 -3.69
C PRO A 145 9.13 2.76 -2.88
N ALA A 146 9.41 1.48 -3.16
CA ALA A 146 9.03 0.41 -2.24
C ALA A 146 9.87 0.47 -0.94
N TYR A 147 11.18 0.71 -1.05
CA TYR A 147 12.07 0.89 0.10
C TYR A 147 11.99 2.27 0.74
N ARG A 148 11.72 3.35 -0.01
CA ARG A 148 11.40 4.70 0.53
C ARG A 148 9.97 4.76 1.02
N GLY A 149 9.04 3.97 0.53
CA GLY A 149 7.72 3.77 1.15
C GLY A 149 7.86 3.06 2.49
N ALA A 150 8.76 2.08 2.58
CA ALA A 150 9.12 1.40 3.84
C ALA A 150 10.06 2.21 4.75
N ALA A 151 10.87 3.14 4.22
CA ALA A 151 11.81 3.96 4.99
C ALA A 151 11.32 5.38 5.27
N ALA A 152 10.38 5.93 4.49
CA ALA A 152 9.67 7.18 4.77
C ALA A 152 8.41 6.95 5.63
N SER A 153 7.97 5.69 5.80
CA SER A 153 7.16 5.29 6.96
C SER A 153 7.97 5.18 8.27
N SER A 154 9.22 5.64 8.27
CA SER A 154 9.97 6.01 9.49
C SER A 154 9.67 7.42 10.00
N GLN A 155 8.76 8.18 9.37
CA GLN A 155 7.92 9.09 10.15
C GLN A 155 6.86 8.22 10.81
N PRO A 156 6.69 8.27 12.15
CA PRO A 156 5.68 7.47 12.79
C PRO A 156 4.34 7.91 12.22
N ALA A 157 3.77 7.08 11.34
CA ALA A 157 2.34 7.06 11.18
C ALA A 157 1.75 7.02 12.59
N PRO A 158 0.69 7.79 12.89
CA PRO A 158 -0.08 7.53 14.10
C PRO A 158 -0.56 6.08 13.96
N ARG A 159 0.15 5.15 14.60
CA ARG A 159 -0.30 3.77 14.75
C ARG A 159 -1.71 3.90 15.32
N PRO A 160 -2.70 3.15 14.82
CA PRO A 160 -3.92 2.97 15.58
C PRO A 160 -3.47 2.57 16.98
N ALA A 161 -3.86 3.34 17.98
CA ALA A 161 -3.43 3.15 19.36
C ALA A 161 -3.47 1.66 19.65
N ALA A 162 -2.29 1.04 19.81
CA ALA A 162 -2.25 -0.33 20.25
C ALA A 162 -3.02 -0.36 21.57
N PRO A 163 -3.92 -1.33 21.78
CA PRO A 163 -4.68 -1.39 23.01
C PRO A 163 -3.68 -1.38 24.17
N SER A 164 -3.75 -0.32 24.96
CA SER A 164 -2.95 -0.07 26.16
C SER A 164 -3.08 -1.29 27.08
N GLY A 165 -2.11 -2.20 27.01
CA GLY A 165 -2.16 -3.48 27.71
C GLY A 165 -1.42 -4.65 27.05
N GLN A 166 -0.88 -4.51 25.83
CA GLN A 166 -0.03 -5.58 25.27
C GLN A 166 1.33 -5.63 25.99
N PRO A 167 1.83 -6.83 26.33
CA PRO A 167 3.17 -7.00 26.91
C PRO A 167 4.24 -6.49 25.95
N ALA A 168 5.35 -5.99 26.49
CA ALA A 168 6.46 -5.50 25.69
C ALA A 168 7.02 -6.61 24.79
N ASP A 169 7.40 -6.22 23.57
CA ASP A 169 8.00 -7.13 22.62
C ASP A 169 9.39 -7.57 23.11
N GLU A 170 9.77 -8.82 22.87
CA GLU A 170 11.03 -9.39 23.36
C GLU A 170 12.24 -8.59 22.84
N ARG A 171 12.14 -8.02 21.64
CA ARG A 171 13.14 -7.10 21.08
C ARG A 171 13.30 -5.82 21.90
N GLN A 172 12.21 -5.28 22.47
CA GLN A 172 12.24 -4.08 23.30
C GLN A 172 12.86 -4.37 24.67
N LEU A 173 12.54 -5.52 25.27
CA LEU A 173 13.14 -5.96 26.53
C LEU A 173 14.65 -6.19 26.38
N GLN A 174 15.10 -6.84 25.29
CA GLN A 174 16.52 -7.01 24.99
C GLN A 174 17.24 -5.66 24.76
N ALA A 175 16.58 -4.71 24.07
CA ALA A 175 17.14 -3.38 23.86
C ALA A 175 17.27 -2.59 25.17
N LEU A 176 16.26 -2.70 26.06
CA LEU A 176 16.27 -2.11 27.40
C LEU A 176 17.39 -2.71 28.25
N GLU A 177 17.54 -4.03 28.25
CA GLU A 177 18.59 -4.71 29.01
C GLU A 177 19.98 -4.31 28.52
N LYS A 178 20.17 -4.21 27.20
CA LYS A 178 21.43 -3.74 26.61
C LYS A 178 21.74 -2.30 27.01
N LEU A 179 20.75 -1.40 27.00
CA LEU A 179 20.93 -0.01 27.41
C LEU A 179 21.17 0.12 28.91
N ALA A 180 20.45 -0.64 29.73
CA ALA A 180 20.60 -0.72 31.18
C ALA A 180 22.03 -1.12 31.57
N ARG A 181 22.56 -2.18 30.94
CA ARG A 181 23.97 -2.62 31.11
C ARG A 181 24.97 -1.55 30.67
N THR A 182 24.71 -0.89 29.54
CA THR A 182 25.60 0.16 28.99
C THR A 182 25.68 1.37 29.91
N HIS A 183 24.58 1.73 30.57
CA HIS A 183 24.47 2.93 31.40
C HIS A 183 24.60 2.66 32.91
N SER A 184 24.85 1.40 33.30
CA SER A 184 24.86 0.93 34.69
C SER A 184 23.59 1.33 35.45
N ILE A 185 22.44 1.21 34.79
CA ILE A 185 21.11 1.47 35.36
C ILE A 185 20.44 0.11 35.56
N SER A 186 19.88 -0.15 36.73
CA SER A 186 19.06 -1.34 36.95
C SER A 186 17.71 -1.20 36.24
N LEU A 187 17.46 -2.05 35.24
CA LEU A 187 16.16 -2.09 34.55
C LEU A 187 15.02 -2.49 35.52
N GLU A 188 15.32 -3.39 36.46
CA GLU A 188 14.37 -3.86 37.47
C GLU A 188 13.94 -2.73 38.40
N ASP A 189 14.91 -2.00 38.98
CA ASP A 189 14.62 -0.86 39.87
C ASP A 189 13.85 0.24 39.13
N ALA A 190 14.20 0.52 37.87
CA ALA A 190 13.50 1.53 37.07
C ALA A 190 12.05 1.14 36.70
N ALA A 191 11.81 -0.15 36.44
CA ALA A 191 10.46 -0.67 36.19
C ALA A 191 9.62 -0.64 37.47
N GLN A 192 10.23 -1.03 38.60
CA GLN A 192 9.58 -1.07 39.91
C GLN A 192 9.27 0.33 40.44
N ASP A 193 10.22 1.26 40.39
CA ASP A 193 10.06 2.63 40.90
C ASP A 193 8.96 3.39 40.14
N ARG A 194 8.84 3.15 38.84
CA ARG A 194 7.96 3.96 37.98
C ARG A 194 6.61 3.35 37.71
N TYR A 195 6.54 2.03 37.64
CA TYR A 195 5.33 1.31 37.25
C TYR A 195 4.91 0.26 38.27
N GLY A 196 5.71 0.00 39.32
CA GLY A 196 5.40 -0.98 40.35
C GLY A 196 5.31 -2.43 39.84
N VAL A 197 5.90 -2.70 38.67
CA VAL A 197 5.88 -4.00 38.00
C VAL A 197 7.28 -4.49 37.74
N ALA A 198 7.44 -5.81 37.70
CA ALA A 198 8.71 -6.44 37.31
C ALA A 198 9.05 -6.11 35.86
N SER A 199 10.35 -6.08 35.53
CA SER A 199 10.81 -5.73 34.17
C SER A 199 10.22 -6.63 33.07
N ALA A 200 9.91 -7.89 33.39
CA ALA A 200 9.28 -8.85 32.48
C ALA A 200 7.77 -8.60 32.23
N GLN A 201 7.13 -7.77 33.04
CA GLN A 201 5.70 -7.43 32.95
C GLN A 201 5.46 -6.04 32.35
N LEU A 202 6.51 -5.39 31.85
CA LEU A 202 6.39 -4.12 31.16
C LEU A 202 5.49 -4.27 29.94
N THR A 203 4.55 -3.35 29.78
CA THR A 203 3.76 -3.23 28.55
C THR A 203 4.57 -2.53 27.47
N TYR A 204 4.14 -2.68 26.22
CA TYR A 204 4.77 -2.07 25.05
C TYR A 204 5.04 -0.57 25.22
N ASP A 205 4.06 0.17 25.74
CA ASP A 205 4.16 1.62 25.96
C ASP A 205 5.10 1.98 27.12
N GLN A 206 5.10 1.18 28.20
CA GLN A 206 6.00 1.36 29.33
C GLN A 206 7.46 1.10 28.92
N ALA A 207 7.70 0.03 28.15
CA ALA A 207 9.02 -0.31 27.62
C ALA A 207 9.52 0.77 26.63
N ALA A 208 8.66 1.26 25.73
CA ALA A 208 9.02 2.35 24.80
C ALA A 208 9.30 3.68 25.52
N THR A 209 8.65 3.93 26.65
CA THR A 209 8.90 5.12 27.48
C THR A 209 10.23 5.02 28.18
N LEU A 210 10.52 3.90 28.85
CA LEU A 210 11.82 3.66 29.50
C LEU A 210 12.99 3.70 28.51
N LEU A 211 12.80 3.16 27.30
CA LEU A 211 13.83 3.12 26.27
C LEU A 211 14.24 4.52 25.81
N ARG A 212 13.26 5.42 25.62
CA ARG A 212 13.52 6.83 25.31
C ARG A 212 14.23 7.56 26.45
N GLU A 213 13.86 7.26 27.69
CA GLU A 213 14.50 7.86 28.87
C GLU A 213 15.95 7.41 29.03
N PHE A 214 16.23 6.11 28.87
CA PHE A 214 17.61 5.59 28.96
C PHE A 214 18.50 6.15 27.84
N GLN A 215 17.96 6.30 26.63
CA GLN A 215 18.66 6.96 25.53
C GLN A 215 18.97 8.43 25.83
N LYS A 216 18.00 9.17 26.39
CA LYS A 216 18.17 10.58 26.75
C LYS A 216 19.17 10.78 27.89
N ASN A 217 19.08 9.97 28.94
CA ASN A 217 20.00 10.02 30.08
C ASN A 217 21.42 9.58 29.68
N GLY A 218 21.55 8.64 28.74
CA GLY A 218 22.81 8.23 28.16
C GLY A 218 23.50 9.35 27.38
N GLN A 219 22.75 10.15 26.62
CA GLN A 219 23.28 11.32 25.92
C GLN A 219 23.71 12.43 26.89
N GLN A 220 22.92 12.70 27.95
CA GLN A 220 23.25 13.73 28.93
C GLN A 220 24.50 13.41 29.75
N ARG A 221 24.71 12.14 30.15
CA ARG A 221 25.96 11.74 30.86
C ARG A 221 27.19 11.83 29.98
N ARG A 222 27.06 11.61 28.68
CA ARG A 222 28.19 11.64 27.73
C ARG A 222 28.67 13.06 27.44
N VAL A 223 27.79 14.06 27.53
CA VAL A 223 28.12 15.48 27.34
C VAL A 223 28.87 16.07 28.53
N VAL A 224 28.69 15.54 29.75
CA VAL A 224 29.34 16.05 30.97
C VAL A 224 30.74 15.44 31.18
N ALA A 225 31.07 14.35 30.49
CA ALA A 225 32.36 13.64 30.59
C ALA A 225 33.34 13.97 29.44
N SER A 226 33.07 15.02 28.65
CA SER A 226 33.93 15.49 27.54
C SER A 226 34.60 16.82 27.89
#